data_AF-A0A3L7XXV6-F1
#
_entry.id   AF-A0A3L7XXV6-F1
#
_cell.length_a   1.000
_cell.length_b   1.000
_cell.length_c   1.000
_cell.angle_alpha   90.00
_cell.angle_beta   90.00
_cell.angle_gamma   90.00
#
_symmetry.space_group_name_H-M   'P 1'
#
loop_
_entity.id
_entity.type
_entity.pdbx_description
1 polymer ?
#
loop_
_entity_poly.entity_id
_entity_poly.type
_entity_poly.pdbx_seq_one_letter_code
_entity_poly.pdbx_strand_id
1 'polypeptide(L)'
;MTERAAAPIPSGAAEPRSLITSFPGGLRVRATWGSSGQATAVFALSEAGASLVDHGALGAGAEEDPNRLCRMEMRIEHPGGAWAVRLASVIYDEPRAIHWDEGALFVVGYGFTVYAFASRSGEMAWLHQTGTPVVALMASPRLEHVIVQSEVETWAIRADGEVRWRLAHTDVVGAAELLGGQLILTSISGATQSIDPATGRALT
;
A
#
# COMPACT_ATOMS: atom_id res chain seq x y z
N MET A 1 22.67 4.56 -28.24
CA MET A 1 21.77 4.53 -27.07
C MET A 1 20.57 5.37 -27.42
N THR A 2 19.48 4.74 -27.81
CA THR A 2 18.22 5.46 -28.10
C THR A 2 17.53 5.68 -26.76
N GLU A 3 17.55 6.93 -26.29
CA GLU A 3 16.78 7.37 -25.15
C GLU A 3 15.31 7.09 -25.45
N ARG A 4 14.73 6.07 -24.81
CA ARG A 4 13.30 5.79 -24.90
C ARG A 4 12.61 6.98 -24.24
N ALA A 5 12.05 7.88 -25.06
CA ALA A 5 11.17 8.92 -24.57
C ALA A 5 10.09 8.26 -23.69
N ALA A 6 10.00 8.66 -22.42
CA ALA A 6 8.99 8.18 -21.50
C ALA A 6 7.61 8.39 -22.15
N ALA A 7 6.78 7.37 -22.14
CA ALA A 7 5.43 7.47 -22.66
C ALA A 7 4.68 8.61 -21.94
N PRO A 8 3.91 9.44 -22.65
CA PRO A 8 3.13 10.49 -22.01
C PRO A 8 2.18 9.86 -20.99
N ILE A 9 2.29 10.30 -19.73
CA ILE A 9 1.44 9.80 -18.66
C ILE A 9 0.04 10.41 -18.85
N PRO A 10 -1.04 9.61 -18.90
CA PRO A 10 -2.38 10.13 -19.14
C PRO A 10 -2.77 11.18 -18.09
N SER A 11 -3.04 12.40 -18.53
CA SER A 11 -3.55 13.47 -17.68
C SER A 11 -5.08 13.38 -17.60
N GLY A 12 -5.58 12.74 -16.55
CA GLY A 12 -6.97 12.87 -16.12
C GLY A 12 -7.01 13.72 -14.87
N ALA A 13 -7.46 14.97 -14.96
CA ALA A 13 -7.61 15.85 -13.81
C ALA A 13 -8.85 15.43 -12.99
N ALA A 14 -8.74 14.34 -12.24
CA ALA A 14 -9.57 14.17 -11.05
C ALA A 14 -9.00 15.09 -9.98
N GLU A 15 -9.83 15.81 -9.23
CA GLU A 15 -9.34 16.53 -8.05
C GLU A 15 -8.68 15.54 -7.08
N PRO A 16 -7.64 15.96 -6.34
CA PRO A 16 -7.04 15.12 -5.31
C PRO A 16 -8.11 14.59 -4.36
N ARG A 17 -8.04 13.29 -4.09
CA ARG A 17 -8.94 12.61 -3.16
C ARG A 17 -8.31 12.54 -1.78
N SER A 18 -9.15 12.42 -0.76
CA SER A 18 -8.69 12.21 0.61
C SER A 18 -9.53 11.14 1.30
N LEU A 19 -8.88 10.29 2.07
CA LEU A 19 -9.50 9.28 2.92
C LEU A 19 -8.97 9.47 4.35
N ILE A 20 -9.86 9.36 5.33
CA ILE A 20 -9.50 9.36 6.74
C ILE A 20 -9.95 8.03 7.34
N THR A 21 -9.00 7.31 7.93
CA THR A 21 -9.23 6.03 8.60
C THR A 21 -8.80 6.14 10.05
N SER A 22 -9.59 5.57 10.96
CA SER A 22 -9.24 5.49 12.38
C SER A 22 -8.95 4.04 12.75
N PHE A 23 -7.92 3.85 13.57
CA PHE A 23 -7.52 2.54 14.10
C PHE A 23 -7.60 2.57 15.64
N PRO A 24 -7.63 1.40 16.30
CA PRO A 24 -7.55 1.31 17.75
C PRO A 24 -6.37 2.11 18.34
N GLY A 25 -6.49 2.51 19.61
CA GLY A 25 -5.43 3.26 20.29
C GLY A 25 -5.38 4.76 19.95
N GLY A 26 -6.43 5.30 19.33
CA GLY A 26 -6.51 6.73 18.97
C GLY A 26 -5.66 7.10 17.75
N LEU A 27 -5.31 6.10 16.94
CA LEU A 27 -4.57 6.27 15.71
C LEU A 27 -5.49 6.78 14.61
N ARG A 28 -5.05 7.83 13.89
CA ARG A 28 -5.78 8.42 12.78
C ARG A 28 -4.86 8.57 11.59
N VAL A 29 -5.28 8.06 10.44
CA VAL A 29 -4.56 8.14 9.18
C VAL A 29 -5.35 9.00 8.23
N ARG A 30 -4.71 10.00 7.62
CA ARG A 30 -5.23 10.75 6.48
C ARG A 30 -4.33 10.48 5.29
N ALA A 31 -4.89 9.94 4.22
CA ALA A 31 -4.20 9.82 2.93
C ALA A 31 -4.85 10.76 1.93
N THR A 32 -4.06 11.60 1.28
CA THR A 32 -4.48 12.46 0.17
C THR A 32 -3.68 12.04 -1.06
N TRP A 33 -4.34 11.79 -2.19
CA TRP A 33 -3.67 11.36 -3.41
C TRP A 33 -4.28 11.97 -4.66
N GLY A 34 -3.47 12.09 -5.70
CA GLY A 34 -3.84 12.68 -6.98
C GLY A 34 -3.22 11.94 -8.15
N SER A 35 -3.72 12.22 -9.35
CA SER A 35 -3.17 11.65 -10.58
C SER A 35 -1.81 12.26 -10.92
N SER A 36 -1.19 11.74 -11.97
CA SER A 36 0.11 12.17 -12.45
C SER A 36 0.19 13.68 -12.69
N GLY A 37 1.24 14.32 -12.16
CA GLY A 37 1.42 15.77 -12.26
C GLY A 37 0.69 16.61 -11.21
N GLN A 38 -0.06 16.00 -10.29
CA GLN A 38 -0.87 16.72 -9.30
C GLN A 38 -0.19 16.95 -7.94
N ALA A 39 1.12 16.76 -7.83
CA ALA A 39 1.87 16.93 -6.59
C ALA A 39 1.50 18.20 -5.81
N THR A 40 1.48 19.35 -6.49
CA THR A 40 1.14 20.65 -5.89
C THR A 40 -0.26 20.65 -5.26
N ALA A 41 -1.24 20.05 -5.92
CA ALA A 41 -2.62 20.00 -5.43
C ALA A 41 -2.76 19.02 -4.25
N VAL A 42 -2.05 17.89 -4.29
CA VAL A 42 -2.00 16.91 -3.19
C VAL A 42 -1.38 17.53 -1.94
N PHE A 43 -0.26 18.23 -2.09
CA PHE A 43 0.53 18.78 -0.98
C PHE A 43 0.02 20.15 -0.48
N ALA A 44 -0.90 20.79 -1.20
CA ALA A 44 -1.57 21.99 -0.72
C ALA A 44 -2.39 21.75 0.56
N LEU A 45 -2.74 20.48 0.83
CA LEU A 45 -3.48 20.06 2.03
C LEU A 45 -2.57 19.57 3.17
N SER A 46 -1.25 19.68 3.02
CA SER A 46 -0.30 19.25 4.05
C SER A 46 -0.47 20.04 5.35
N GLU A 47 -0.62 19.31 6.46
CA GLU A 47 -0.74 19.89 7.80
C GLU A 47 0.63 19.99 8.47
N ALA A 48 0.88 21.11 9.16
CA ALA A 48 2.12 21.30 9.94
C ALA A 48 2.19 20.36 11.16
N GLY A 49 3.37 20.31 11.80
CA GLY A 49 3.55 19.63 13.10
C GLY A 49 3.73 18.11 13.03
N ALA A 50 3.92 17.53 11.85
CA ALA A 50 4.44 16.18 11.68
C ALA A 50 5.87 16.20 11.14
N SER A 51 6.68 15.21 11.50
CA SER A 51 7.84 14.85 10.68
C SER A 51 7.36 14.38 9.31
N LEU A 52 8.05 14.76 8.23
CA LEU A 52 7.65 14.42 6.86
C LEU A 52 8.87 13.91 6.09
N VAL A 53 8.74 12.72 5.49
CA VAL A 53 9.77 12.14 4.62
C VAL A 53 9.18 11.87 3.24
N ASP A 54 9.88 12.29 2.19
CA ASP A 54 9.46 12.04 0.82
C ASP A 54 10.18 10.79 0.27
N HIS A 55 9.40 9.76 -0.01
CA HIS A 55 9.84 8.50 -0.62
C HIS A 55 9.36 8.37 -2.07
N GLY A 56 8.99 9.47 -2.73
CA GLY A 56 8.50 9.46 -4.10
C GLY A 56 9.44 8.85 -5.13
N ALA A 57 10.75 8.93 -4.88
CA ALA A 57 11.77 8.33 -5.75
C ALA A 57 12.00 6.82 -5.47
N LEU A 58 11.15 6.19 -4.66
CA LEU A 58 11.19 4.75 -4.37
C LEU A 58 9.99 4.04 -5.00
N GLY A 59 10.08 2.71 -5.06
CA GLY A 59 9.01 1.84 -5.52
C GLY A 59 8.99 1.64 -7.04
N ALA A 60 7.92 0.98 -7.49
CA ALA A 60 7.76 0.60 -8.89
C ALA A 60 7.61 1.83 -9.79
N GLY A 61 8.47 1.91 -10.81
CA GLY A 61 8.47 3.02 -11.75
C GLY A 61 8.97 4.33 -11.15
N ALA A 62 9.81 4.26 -10.12
CA ALA A 62 10.52 5.41 -9.58
C ALA A 62 11.19 6.24 -10.68
N GLU A 63 10.95 7.55 -10.64
CA GLU A 63 11.55 8.55 -11.52
C GLU A 63 12.41 9.53 -10.70
N GLU A 64 13.35 10.21 -11.37
CA GLU A 64 14.14 11.29 -10.77
C GLU A 64 13.26 12.44 -10.29
N ASP A 65 12.23 12.80 -11.08
CA ASP A 65 11.17 13.73 -10.68
C ASP A 65 9.89 12.97 -10.35
N PRO A 66 9.65 12.61 -9.08
CA PRO A 66 8.47 11.85 -8.70
C PRO A 66 7.18 12.64 -8.93
N ASN A 67 7.20 13.97 -9.05
CA ASN A 67 5.98 14.76 -9.23
C ASN A 67 5.29 14.54 -10.59
N ARG A 68 5.99 13.90 -11.54
CA ARG A 68 5.40 13.42 -12.79
C ARG A 68 4.47 12.23 -12.59
N LEU A 69 4.63 11.49 -11.50
CA LEU A 69 3.84 10.32 -11.14
C LEU A 69 2.60 10.70 -10.34
N CYS A 70 1.71 9.74 -10.13
CA CYS A 70 0.61 9.90 -9.17
C CYS A 70 1.21 10.05 -7.78
N ARG A 71 0.79 11.08 -7.04
CA ARG A 71 1.36 11.40 -5.71
C ARG A 71 0.36 11.15 -4.63
N MET A 72 0.87 10.66 -3.50
CA MET A 72 0.14 10.53 -2.26
C MET A 72 0.94 11.15 -1.13
N GLU A 73 0.27 11.88 -0.23
CA GLU A 73 0.75 12.15 1.11
C GLU A 73 -0.12 11.39 2.11
N MET A 74 0.51 10.66 3.03
CA MET A 74 -0.17 10.00 4.14
C MET A 74 0.37 10.57 5.44
N ARG A 75 -0.52 11.11 6.27
CA ARG A 75 -0.24 11.58 7.62
C ARG A 75 -0.85 10.62 8.63
N ILE A 76 -0.07 10.27 9.65
CA ILE A 76 -0.47 9.43 10.76
C ILE A 76 -0.37 10.24 12.04
N GLU A 77 -1.46 10.30 12.78
CA GLU A 77 -1.56 10.94 14.09
C GLU A 77 -1.76 9.85 15.15
N HIS A 78 -1.00 9.96 16.23
CA HIS A 78 -1.09 9.09 17.39
C HIS A 78 -0.92 9.92 18.68
N PRO A 79 -1.24 9.37 19.87
CA PRO A 79 -1.14 10.14 21.12
C PRO A 79 0.25 10.71 21.43
N GLY A 80 1.30 10.14 20.82
CA GLY A 80 2.70 10.56 21.00
C GLY A 80 3.22 11.55 19.96
N GLY A 81 2.40 11.96 18.98
CA GLY A 81 2.83 12.86 17.90
C GLY A 81 2.23 12.50 16.55
N ALA A 82 2.80 13.09 15.51
CA ALA A 82 2.40 12.81 14.14
C ALA A 82 3.63 12.70 13.23
N TRP A 83 3.51 11.84 12.22
CA TRP A 83 4.47 11.70 11.14
C TRP A 83 3.74 11.57 9.82
N ALA A 84 4.42 11.86 8.72
CA ALA A 84 3.87 11.82 7.39
C ALA A 84 4.89 11.32 6.37
N VAL A 85 4.39 10.74 5.28
CA VAL A 85 5.20 10.26 4.18
C VAL A 85 4.58 10.66 2.84
N ARG A 86 5.42 10.91 1.85
CA ARG A 86 5.00 11.09 0.45
C ARG A 86 5.44 9.90 -0.38
N LEU A 87 4.51 9.33 -1.15
CA LEU A 87 4.75 8.19 -2.02
C LEU A 87 4.37 8.53 -3.46
N ALA A 88 4.89 7.76 -4.40
CA ALA A 88 4.56 7.87 -5.81
C ALA A 88 4.12 6.54 -6.39
N SER A 89 3.31 6.60 -7.44
CA SER A 89 2.87 5.44 -8.22
C SER A 89 2.70 5.81 -9.69
N VAL A 90 3.00 4.86 -10.57
CA VAL A 90 2.76 4.99 -12.01
C VAL A 90 1.28 4.84 -12.39
N ILE A 91 0.44 4.39 -11.47
CA ILE A 91 -1.02 4.29 -11.66
C ILE A 91 -1.76 5.13 -10.65
N TYR A 92 -2.94 5.57 -11.07
CA TYR A 92 -3.88 6.26 -10.19
C TYR A 92 -4.82 5.24 -9.55
N ASP A 93 -4.56 4.93 -8.28
CA ASP A 93 -5.37 4.04 -7.46
C ASP A 93 -5.57 4.62 -6.05
N GLU A 94 -6.56 4.10 -5.33
CA GLU A 94 -6.80 4.47 -3.94
C GLU A 94 -5.75 3.80 -3.03
N PRO A 95 -5.02 4.57 -2.21
CA PRO A 95 -4.04 4.00 -1.30
C PRO A 95 -4.71 3.17 -0.22
N ARG A 96 -3.99 2.16 0.26
CA ARG A 96 -4.45 1.25 1.31
C ARG A 96 -3.54 1.38 2.50
N ALA A 97 -4.08 1.39 3.71
CA ALA A 97 -3.29 1.41 4.92
C ALA A 97 -3.91 0.48 5.97
N ILE A 98 -3.09 -0.32 6.63
CA ILE A 98 -3.47 -1.10 7.81
C ILE A 98 -2.48 -0.83 8.94
N HIS A 99 -2.99 -0.84 10.18
CA HIS A 99 -2.14 -0.92 11.36
C HIS A 99 -1.97 -2.38 11.76
N TRP A 100 -0.73 -2.83 11.90
CA TRP A 100 -0.39 -4.16 12.37
C TRP A 100 0.33 -4.05 13.72
N ASP A 101 -0.43 -4.19 14.80
CA ASP A 101 0.03 -4.00 16.18
C ASP A 101 1.22 -4.90 16.54
N GLU A 102 1.16 -6.20 16.20
CA GLU A 102 2.17 -7.19 16.56
C GLU A 102 3.54 -6.87 15.93
N GLY A 103 3.54 -6.39 14.69
CA GLY A 103 4.75 -5.93 14.02
C GLY A 103 5.17 -4.51 14.41
N ALA A 104 4.31 -3.76 15.10
CA ALA A 104 4.42 -2.31 15.32
C ALA A 104 4.61 -1.52 14.01
N LEU A 105 3.85 -1.89 12.97
CA LEU A 105 3.97 -1.32 11.62
C LEU A 105 2.65 -0.71 11.14
N PHE A 106 2.77 0.39 10.40
CA PHE A 106 1.78 0.77 9.39
C PHE A 106 2.22 0.21 8.04
N VAL A 107 1.37 -0.60 7.42
CA VAL A 107 1.62 -1.17 6.10
C VAL A 107 0.73 -0.49 5.08
N VAL A 108 1.34 0.04 4.03
CA VAL A 108 0.73 0.96 3.06
C VAL A 108 0.92 0.44 1.66
N GLY A 109 -0.16 0.28 0.90
CA GLY A 109 -0.14 -0.09 -0.50
C GLY A 109 -0.47 1.12 -1.37
N TYR A 110 0.37 1.40 -2.37
CA TYR A 110 0.10 2.42 -3.38
C TYR A 110 0.62 1.97 -4.74
N GLY A 111 -0.29 1.78 -5.70
CA GLY A 111 0.00 1.15 -6.97
C GLY A 111 0.55 -0.26 -6.83
N PHE A 112 1.82 -0.43 -7.21
CA PHE A 112 2.53 -1.71 -7.28
C PHE A 112 3.52 -1.89 -6.12
N THR A 113 3.48 -1.01 -5.11
CA THR A 113 4.44 -1.06 -4.01
C THR A 113 3.71 -1.08 -2.68
N VAL A 114 4.18 -1.96 -1.80
CA VAL A 114 3.80 -1.98 -0.40
C VAL A 114 4.98 -1.50 0.43
N TYR A 115 4.72 -0.58 1.34
CA TYR A 115 5.70 -0.01 2.25
C TYR A 115 5.30 -0.36 3.67
N ALA A 116 6.28 -0.58 4.54
CA ALA A 116 6.04 -0.67 5.97
C ALA A 116 6.84 0.38 6.72
N PHE A 117 6.16 1.05 7.63
CA PHE A 117 6.71 2.11 8.46
C PHE A 117 6.53 1.75 9.93
N ALA A 118 7.56 1.97 10.73
CA ALA A 118 7.46 1.88 12.18
C ALA A 118 6.33 2.79 12.68
N SER A 119 5.36 2.22 13.39
CA SER A 119 4.06 2.87 13.61
C SER A 119 4.14 4.19 14.37
N ARG A 120 5.16 4.34 15.22
CA ARG A 120 5.40 5.54 16.04
C ARG A 120 6.30 6.60 15.39
N SER A 121 7.24 6.22 14.54
CA SER A 121 8.26 7.15 14.04
C SER A 121 8.10 7.48 12.56
N GLY A 122 7.42 6.63 11.78
CA GLY A 122 7.37 6.75 10.33
C GLY A 122 8.65 6.30 9.64
N GLU A 123 9.62 5.73 10.37
CA GLU A 123 10.83 5.17 9.75
C GLU A 123 10.46 3.96 8.90
N MET A 124 10.94 3.92 7.65
CA MET A 124 10.67 2.81 6.75
C MET A 124 11.41 1.55 7.21
N ALA A 125 10.66 0.51 7.54
CA ALA A 125 11.18 -0.80 7.91
C ALA A 125 11.55 -1.62 6.66
N TRP A 126 10.64 -1.65 5.67
CA TRP A 126 10.85 -2.34 4.41
C TRP A 126 9.93 -1.80 3.31
N LEU A 127 10.25 -2.18 2.07
CA LEU A 127 9.37 -2.01 0.91
C LEU A 127 9.34 -3.32 0.12
N HIS A 128 8.20 -3.60 -0.49
CA HIS A 128 7.97 -4.78 -1.33
C HIS A 128 7.30 -4.36 -2.63
N GLN A 129 7.92 -4.70 -3.76
CA GLN A 129 7.37 -4.45 -5.09
C GLN A 129 6.59 -5.66 -5.57
N THR A 130 5.33 -5.44 -5.97
CA THR A 130 4.48 -6.45 -6.59
C THR A 130 4.59 -6.38 -8.12
N GLY A 131 4.28 -7.48 -8.81
CA GLY A 131 4.26 -7.51 -10.28
C GLY A 131 3.04 -6.82 -10.90
N THR A 132 1.98 -6.66 -10.11
CA THR A 132 0.70 -6.06 -10.51
C THR A 132 0.15 -5.18 -9.39
N PRO A 133 -0.87 -4.34 -9.64
CA PRO A 133 -1.44 -3.45 -8.63
C PRO A 133 -1.89 -4.19 -7.37
N VAL A 134 -1.70 -3.55 -6.22
CA VAL A 134 -2.10 -4.05 -4.90
C VAL A 134 -3.62 -3.95 -4.77
N VAL A 135 -4.26 -5.09 -4.54
CA VAL A 135 -5.72 -5.22 -4.43
C VAL A 135 -6.17 -5.11 -2.98
N ALA A 136 -5.44 -5.69 -2.03
CA ALA A 136 -5.79 -5.66 -0.61
C ALA A 136 -4.57 -5.84 0.30
N LEU A 137 -4.69 -5.31 1.51
CA LEU A 137 -3.77 -5.54 2.63
C LEU A 137 -4.56 -6.06 3.82
N MET A 138 -4.07 -7.10 4.48
CA MET A 138 -4.72 -7.68 5.65
C MET A 138 -3.69 -7.99 6.74
N ALA A 139 -4.10 -7.79 7.99
CA ALA A 139 -3.36 -8.22 9.17
C ALA A 139 -4.32 -8.84 10.18
N SER A 140 -3.78 -9.70 11.04
CA SER A 140 -4.52 -10.33 12.12
C SER A 140 -3.58 -10.55 13.30
N PRO A 141 -4.03 -10.38 14.55
CA PRO A 141 -3.23 -10.70 15.73
C PRO A 141 -2.92 -12.20 15.86
N ARG A 142 -3.53 -13.06 15.01
CA ARG A 142 -3.24 -14.50 14.95
C ARG A 142 -2.15 -14.86 13.94
N LEU A 143 -1.63 -13.88 13.20
CA LEU A 143 -0.62 -14.08 12.17
C LEU A 143 0.65 -13.30 12.53
N GLU A 144 1.81 -13.92 12.33
CA GLU A 144 3.14 -13.29 12.50
C GLU A 144 3.57 -12.47 11.27
N HIS A 145 2.65 -12.27 10.31
CA HIS A 145 2.90 -11.61 9.04
C HIS A 145 1.66 -10.86 8.56
N VAL A 146 1.87 -9.88 7.69
CA VAL A 146 0.80 -9.27 6.91
C VAL A 146 0.59 -10.06 5.62
N ILE A 147 -0.64 -10.02 5.11
CA ILE A 147 -0.98 -10.55 3.79
C ILE A 147 -1.09 -9.39 2.81
N VAL A 148 -0.33 -9.48 1.75
CA VAL A 148 -0.38 -8.58 0.60
C VAL A 148 -1.03 -9.34 -0.55
N GLN A 149 -2.11 -8.80 -1.10
CA GLN A 149 -2.71 -9.29 -2.33
C GLN A 149 -2.45 -8.29 -3.45
N SER A 150 -1.87 -8.74 -4.55
CA SER A 150 -1.96 -8.06 -5.86
C SER A 150 -2.90 -8.81 -6.79
N GLU A 151 -3.13 -8.30 -8.00
CA GLU A 151 -4.04 -8.93 -8.96
C GLU A 151 -3.71 -10.41 -9.25
N VAL A 152 -2.45 -10.82 -9.26
CA VAL A 152 -2.07 -12.17 -9.69
C VAL A 152 -1.28 -12.95 -8.65
N GLU A 153 -1.05 -12.36 -7.47
CA GLU A 153 -0.19 -12.95 -6.45
C GLU A 153 -0.61 -12.57 -5.03
N THR A 154 -0.34 -13.47 -4.09
CA THR A 154 -0.46 -13.24 -2.66
C THR A 154 0.89 -13.47 -1.99
N TRP A 155 1.24 -12.62 -1.03
CA TRP A 155 2.43 -12.78 -0.19
C TRP A 155 2.06 -12.68 1.28
N ALA A 156 2.72 -13.50 2.09
CA ALA A 156 2.86 -13.28 3.52
C ALA A 156 4.22 -12.66 3.81
N ILE A 157 4.23 -11.47 4.41
CA ILE A 157 5.45 -10.71 4.68
C ILE A 157 5.57 -10.45 6.18
N ARG A 158 6.70 -10.82 6.77
CA ARG A 158 6.98 -10.61 8.20
C ARG A 158 7.36 -9.16 8.50
N ALA A 159 7.50 -8.84 9.78
CA ALA A 159 7.83 -7.48 10.24
C ALA A 159 9.19 -7.00 9.73
N ASP A 160 10.13 -7.91 9.47
CA ASP A 160 11.45 -7.61 8.91
C ASP A 160 11.46 -7.53 7.36
N GLY A 161 10.32 -7.75 6.71
CA GLY A 161 10.19 -7.75 5.26
C GLY A 161 10.48 -9.11 4.61
N GLU A 162 10.81 -10.16 5.38
CA GLU A 162 11.00 -11.49 4.82
C GLU A 162 9.67 -12.07 4.32
N VAL A 163 9.66 -12.59 3.10
CA VAL A 163 8.52 -13.30 2.54
C VAL A 163 8.45 -14.70 3.14
N ARG A 164 7.44 -14.95 3.98
CA ARG A 164 7.18 -16.27 4.57
C ARG A 164 6.67 -17.27 3.55
N TRP A 165 5.69 -16.85 2.75
CA TRP A 165 5.14 -17.64 1.65
C TRP A 165 4.62 -16.73 0.55
N ARG A 166 4.52 -17.28 -0.65
CA ARG A 166 4.00 -16.63 -1.85
C ARG A 166 3.11 -17.62 -2.61
N LEU A 167 2.02 -17.13 -3.16
CA LEU A 167 1.10 -17.89 -4.00
C LEU A 167 0.82 -17.10 -5.28
N ALA A 168 1.00 -17.74 -6.43
CA ALA A 168 0.64 -17.18 -7.72
C ALA A 168 -0.74 -17.69 -8.15
N HIS A 169 -1.53 -16.82 -8.75
CA HIS A 169 -2.89 -17.09 -9.21
C HIS A 169 -2.93 -17.25 -10.73
N THR A 170 -3.81 -18.13 -11.20
CA THR A 170 -4.02 -18.36 -12.63
C THR A 170 -5.01 -17.40 -13.27
N ASP A 171 -5.76 -16.66 -12.45
CA ASP A 171 -6.73 -15.64 -12.86
C ASP A 171 -6.54 -14.39 -11.99
N VAL A 172 -7.00 -13.24 -12.48
CA VAL A 172 -6.92 -11.99 -11.76
C VAL A 172 -7.86 -12.01 -10.56
N VAL A 173 -7.30 -11.82 -9.37
CA VAL A 173 -8.03 -11.62 -8.12
C VAL A 173 -8.51 -10.18 -8.05
N GLY A 174 -9.83 -10.00 -7.99
CA GLY A 174 -10.46 -8.69 -7.86
C GLY A 174 -10.76 -8.29 -6.41
N ALA A 175 -10.84 -9.26 -5.50
CA ALA A 175 -11.07 -9.02 -4.07
C ALA A 175 -10.40 -10.10 -3.21
N ALA A 176 -9.95 -9.70 -2.02
CA ALA A 176 -9.35 -10.59 -1.04
C ALA A 176 -9.73 -10.14 0.37
N GLU A 177 -10.17 -11.09 1.20
CA GLU A 177 -10.67 -10.82 2.55
C GLU A 177 -10.23 -11.90 3.53
N LEU A 178 -9.95 -11.50 4.78
CA LEU A 178 -9.69 -12.42 5.88
C LEU A 178 -10.99 -12.65 6.66
N LEU A 179 -11.64 -13.80 6.45
CA LEU A 179 -12.93 -14.13 7.04
C LEU A 179 -12.90 -15.50 7.72
N GLY A 180 -13.37 -15.57 8.96
CA GLY A 180 -13.46 -16.85 9.69
C GLY A 180 -12.12 -17.57 9.88
N GLY A 181 -10.99 -16.85 9.85
CA GLY A 181 -9.65 -17.46 9.91
C GLY A 181 -9.13 -17.99 8.57
N GLN A 182 -9.83 -17.71 7.47
CA GLN A 182 -9.46 -18.09 6.12
C GLN A 182 -9.18 -16.84 5.29
N LEU A 183 -8.22 -16.92 4.38
CA LEU A 183 -8.04 -15.95 3.31
C LEU A 183 -8.96 -16.37 2.15
N ILE A 184 -9.97 -15.56 1.87
CA ILE A 184 -10.90 -15.76 0.76
C ILE A 184 -10.46 -14.86 -0.38
N LEU A 185 -10.22 -15.45 -1.55
CA LEU A 185 -9.89 -14.74 -2.78
C LEU A 185 -11.01 -14.91 -3.79
N THR A 186 -11.45 -13.81 -4.39
CA THR A 186 -12.47 -13.81 -5.44
C THR A 186 -11.86 -13.26 -6.72
N SER A 187 -11.83 -14.09 -7.76
CA SER A 187 -11.35 -13.69 -9.07
C SER A 187 -12.36 -12.81 -9.81
N ILE A 188 -11.91 -12.09 -10.83
CA ILE A 188 -12.78 -11.29 -11.70
C ILE A 188 -13.75 -12.17 -12.51
N SER A 189 -13.44 -13.45 -12.70
CA SER A 189 -14.36 -14.43 -13.30
C SER A 189 -15.40 -14.98 -12.31
N GLY A 190 -15.33 -14.57 -11.04
CA GLY A 190 -16.25 -14.97 -9.97
C GLY A 190 -15.86 -16.28 -9.26
N ALA A 191 -14.72 -16.88 -9.60
CA ALA A 191 -14.23 -18.05 -8.86
C ALA A 191 -13.76 -17.63 -7.47
N THR A 192 -14.05 -18.44 -6.45
CA THR A 192 -13.62 -18.21 -5.08
C THR A 192 -12.66 -19.30 -4.62
N GLN A 193 -11.59 -18.91 -3.93
CA GLN A 193 -10.64 -19.82 -3.30
C GLN A 193 -10.54 -19.51 -1.82
N SER A 194 -10.45 -20.55 -1.00
CA SER A 194 -10.14 -20.43 0.43
C SER A 194 -8.73 -20.93 0.69
N ILE A 195 -7.95 -20.12 1.41
CA ILE A 195 -6.54 -20.34 1.69
C ILE A 195 -6.32 -20.23 3.19
N ASP A 196 -5.47 -21.11 3.73
CA ASP A 196 -4.94 -20.97 5.07
C ASP A 196 -3.98 -19.77 5.11
N PRO A 197 -4.34 -18.66 5.79
CA PRO A 197 -3.53 -17.46 5.82
C PRO A 197 -2.17 -17.66 6.52
N ALA A 198 -2.01 -18.69 7.35
CA ALA A 198 -0.75 -18.97 8.02
C ALA A 198 0.26 -19.62 7.07
N THR A 199 -0.20 -20.42 6.12
CA THR A 199 0.67 -21.29 5.30
C THR A 199 0.61 -21.01 3.79
N GLY A 200 -0.39 -20.28 3.31
CA GLY A 200 -0.62 -20.02 1.89
C GLY A 200 -1.16 -21.23 1.13
N ARG A 201 -1.61 -22.28 1.83
CA ARG A 201 -2.14 -23.50 1.22
C ARG A 201 -3.65 -23.41 1.04
N ALA A 202 -4.18 -23.94 -0.05
CA ALA A 202 -5.62 -24.06 -0.25
C ALA A 202 -6.26 -24.89 0.88
N LEU A 203 -7.41 -24.44 1.36
CA LEU A 203 -8.29 -25.19 2.25
C LEU A 203 -9.26 -26.00 1.39
N THR A 204 -9.34 -27.30 1.65
CA THR A 204 -10.27 -28.24 1.00
C THR A 204 -11.67 -28.14 1.57
#